data_AF-W9X1Q3-F1
#
_entry.id   AF-W9X1Q3-F1
#
_cell.length_a   1.000
_cell.length_b   1.000
_cell.length_c   1.000
_cell.angle_alpha   90.00
_cell.angle_beta   90.00
_cell.angle_gamma   90.00
#
_symmetry.space_group_name_H-M   'P 1'
#
loop_
_entity.id
_entity.type
_entity.pdbx_description
1 polymer ?
#
loop_
_entity_poly.entity_id
_entity_poly.type
_entity_poly.pdbx_seq_one_letter_code
_entity_poly.pdbx_strand_id
1 'polypeptide(L)' 'AHYPPHSHSGLTTHLIRRGSLTITYPEDPNPTKETFGVGARIDVPAGKVHEVWMGDEGEYLTLI' A
#
# COMPACT_ATOMS: atom_id res chain seq x y z
N ALA A 1 -0.68 10.60 -5.48
CA ALA A 1 0.77 10.31 -5.62
C ALA A 1 0.97 8.87 -6.07
N HIS A 2 2.07 8.53 -6.75
CA HIS A 2 2.36 7.17 -7.21
C HIS A 2 3.78 6.77 -6.78
N TYR A 3 3.91 5.57 -6.22
CA TYR A 3 5.18 4.98 -5.83
C TYR A 3 5.37 3.69 -6.66
N PRO A 4 6.43 3.62 -7.50
CA PRO A 4 6.69 2.47 -8.36
C PRO A 4 7.00 1.21 -7.52
N PRO A 5 7.08 0.01 -8.14
CA PRO A 5 7.34 -1.23 -7.42
C PRO A 5 8.58 -1.15 -6.50
N HIS A 6 8.38 -1.44 -5.21
CA HIS A 6 9.43 -1.42 -4.19
C HIS A 6 9.13 -2.39 -3.05
N SER A 7 10.09 -2.61 -2.18
CA SER A 7 9.95 -3.41 -0.96
C SER A 7 10.69 -2.78 0.22
N HIS A 8 10.33 -3.20 1.42
CA HIS A 8 10.98 -2.82 2.67
C HIS A 8 11.58 -4.05 3.35
N SER A 9 12.61 -3.84 4.19
CA SER A 9 13.25 -4.92 4.95
C SER A 9 12.45 -5.36 6.18
N GLY A 10 11.51 -4.53 6.65
CA GLY A 10 10.62 -4.80 7.78
C GLY A 10 9.17 -4.95 7.36
N LEU A 11 8.30 -5.28 8.33
CA LEU A 11 6.85 -5.22 8.15
C LEU A 11 6.44 -3.76 7.96
N THR A 12 5.75 -3.46 6.87
CA THR A 12 5.17 -2.14 6.67
C THR A 12 3.68 -2.20 6.94
N THR A 13 3.18 -1.31 7.81
CA THR A 13 1.74 -1.14 8.03
C THR A 13 1.28 0.17 7.42
N HIS A 14 0.31 0.11 6.51
CA HIS A 14 -0.45 1.27 6.05
C HIS A 14 -1.77 1.36 6.83
N LEU A 15 -1.95 2.45 7.57
CA LEU A 15 -3.25 2.80 8.17
C LEU A 15 -3.84 4.00 7.44
N ILE A 16 -5.00 3.80 6.83
CA ILE A 16 -5.70 4.84 6.08
C ILE A 16 -6.47 5.76 7.02
N ARG A 17 -5.99 6.99 7.19
CA ARG A 17 -6.61 8.00 8.05
C ARG A 17 -7.49 8.97 7.26
N ARG A 18 -7.14 9.25 5.99
CA ARG A 18 -7.91 10.07 5.03
C ARG A 18 -7.67 9.58 3.60
N GLY A 19 -8.66 9.71 2.72
CA GLY A 19 -8.57 9.33 1.30
C GLY A 19 -8.70 7.83 1.01
N SER A 20 -8.16 7.40 -0.14
CA SER A 20 -7.96 5.98 -0.51
C SER A 20 -6.52 5.60 -0.94
N LEU A 21 -6.13 4.35 -0.70
CA LEU A 21 -4.89 3.74 -1.17
C LEU A 21 -5.24 2.63 -2.17
N THR A 22 -4.71 2.70 -3.39
CA THR A 22 -4.69 1.55 -4.30
C THR A 22 -3.33 0.87 -4.21
N ILE A 23 -3.32 -0.46 -4.05
CA ILE A 23 -2.10 -1.28 -3.95
C ILE A 23 -2.19 -2.48 -4.91
N THR A 24 -1.05 -2.89 -5.46
CA THR A 24 -0.88 -4.17 -6.14
C THR A 24 0.43 -4.83 -5.74
N TYR A 25 0.51 -6.13 -5.91
CA TYR A 25 1.70 -6.95 -5.67
C TYR A 25 2.17 -7.54 -7.02
N PRO A 26 3.03 -6.84 -7.77
CA PRO A 26 3.30 -7.17 -9.18
C PRO A 26 3.99 -8.53 -9.40
N GLU A 27 4.61 -9.09 -8.36
CA GLU A 27 5.27 -10.41 -8.42
C GLU A 27 4.33 -11.58 -8.07
N ASP A 28 3.08 -11.31 -7.67
CA ASP A 28 2.12 -12.37 -7.42
C ASP A 28 1.67 -13.05 -8.72
N PRO A 29 1.32 -14.35 -8.70
CA PRO A 29 0.96 -15.08 -9.90
C PRO A 29 -0.20 -14.47 -10.70
N ASN A 30 -1.12 -13.77 -10.02
CA ASN A 30 -2.25 -13.06 -10.61
C ASN A 30 -2.41 -11.71 -9.89
N PRO A 31 -1.63 -10.68 -10.26
CA PRO A 31 -1.63 -9.42 -9.55
C PRO A 31 -2.95 -8.70 -9.76
N THR A 32 -3.57 -8.24 -8.67
CA THR A 32 -4.78 -7.43 -8.70
C THR A 32 -4.52 -6.07 -8.04
N LYS A 33 -5.17 -5.04 -8.57
CA LYS A 33 -5.20 -3.72 -7.91
C LYS A 33 -6.40 -3.67 -6.99
N GLU A 34 -6.15 -3.43 -5.71
CA GLU A 34 -7.19 -3.28 -4.71
C GLU A 34 -7.13 -1.86 -4.13
N THR A 35 -8.31 -1.26 -3.91
CA THR A 35 -8.43 0.09 -3.36
C THR A 35 -9.09 0.04 -2.00
N PHE A 36 -8.41 0.60 -1.02
CA PHE A 36 -8.84 0.67 0.37
C PHE A 36 -9.15 2.11 0.78
N GLY A 37 -10.10 2.29 1.69
CA GLY A 37 -10.50 3.59 2.23
C GLY A 37 -10.22 3.75 3.73
N VAL A 38 -10.70 4.86 4.31
CA VAL A 38 -10.53 5.22 5.73
C VAL A 38 -10.86 4.07 6.67
N GLY A 39 -9.96 3.83 7.63
CA GLY A 39 -10.06 2.76 8.63
C GLY A 39 -9.43 1.44 8.20
N ALA A 40 -9.10 1.25 6.92
CA ALA A 40 -8.39 0.07 6.48
C ALA A 40 -6.95 0.05 7.03
N ARG A 41 -6.52 -1.15 7.43
CA ARG A 41 -5.15 -1.49 7.79
C ARG A 41 -4.62 -2.51 6.79
N ILE A 42 -3.50 -2.21 6.16
CA ILE A 42 -2.83 -3.09 5.21
C ILE A 42 -1.44 -3.37 5.74
N ASP A 43 -1.15 -4.63 6.03
CA ASP A 43 0.16 -5.10 6.47
C ASP A 43 0.87 -5.74 5.28
N VAL A 44 2.01 -5.18 4.88
CA VAL A 44 2.87 -5.66 3.78
C VAL A 44 4.08 -6.37 4.39
N PRO A 45 4.24 -7.69 4.19
CA PRO A 45 5.37 -8.43 4.74
C PRO A 45 6.73 -7.91 4.26
N ALA A 46 7.75 -8.10 5.09
CA ALA A 46 9.14 -7.82 4.71
C ALA A 46 9.51 -8.51 3.39
N GLY A 47 10.17 -7.78 2.50
CA GLY A 47 10.61 -8.26 1.19
C GLY A 47 9.49 -8.37 0.14
N LYS A 48 8.21 -8.17 0.49
CA LYS A 48 7.12 -8.19 -0.48
C LYS A 48 7.18 -6.96 -1.39
N VAL A 49 7.30 -7.19 -2.70
CA VAL A 49 7.24 -6.10 -3.68
C VAL A 49 5.79 -5.62 -3.83
N HIS A 50 5.60 -4.32 -3.65
CA HIS A 50 4.30 -3.65 -3.78
C HIS A 50 4.45 -2.33 -4.54
N GLU A 51 3.37 -1.93 -5.19
CA GLU A 51 3.25 -0.67 -5.93
C GLU A 51 1.96 0.02 -5.48
N VAL A 52 2.01 1.33 -5.23
CA VAL A 52 0.89 2.05 -4.61
C VAL A 52 0.55 3.37 -5.27
N TRP A 53 -0.75 3.68 -5.30
CA TRP A 53 -1.32 4.95 -5.72
C TRP A 53 -2.15 5.55 -4.58
N MET A 54 -1.87 6.81 -4.27
CA MET A 54 -2.58 7.59 -3.27
C MET A 54 -3.70 8.36 -3.96
N GLY A 55 -4.93 8.23 -3.44
CA GLY A 55 -6.08 9.05 -3.81
C GLY A 55 -5.92 10.52 -3.36
N ASP A 56 -6.90 11.34 -3.75
CA ASP A 56 -6.78 12.80 -3.79
C ASP A 56 -6.54 13.48 -2.42
N GLU A 57 -7.03 12.90 -1.33
CA GLU A 57 -6.95 13.48 0.03
C GLU A 57 -5.76 12.96 0.88
N GLY A 58 -4.73 12.40 0.26
CA GLY A 58 -3.83 11.48 0.92
C GLY A 58 -3.16 11.94 2.23
N GLU A 59 -3.63 11.38 3.35
CA GLU A 59 -2.92 11.31 4.64
C GLU A 59 -3.03 9.89 5.20
N TYR A 60 -1.90 9.19 5.27
CA TYR A 60 -1.78 7.81 5.76
C TYR A 60 -0.61 7.76 6.71
N LEU A 61 -0.76 6.99 7.79
CA LEU A 61 0.38 6.65 8.62
C LEU A 61 0.97 5.36 8.06
N THR A 62 2.13 5.47 7.41
CA THR A 62 2.98 4.32 7.09
C THR A 62 3.97 4.15 8.24
N LEU A 63 3.88 3.01 8.94
CA LEU A 63 4.85 2.60 9.95
C LEU A 63 5.79 1.57 9.31
N ILE A 64 7.11 1.81 9.41
CA ILE A 64 8.19 0.93 8.90
C ILE A 64 8.97 0.38 10.08
#